data_AF-A0A4Q1EUX7-F1
#
_entry.id   AF-A0A4Q1EUX7-F1
#
_cell.length_a   1.000
_cell.length_b   1.000
_cell.length_c   1.000
_cell.angle_alpha   90.00
_cell.angle_beta   90.00
_cell.angle_gamma   90.00
#
_symmetry.space_group_name_H-M   'P 1'
#
loop_
_entity.id
_entity.type
_entity.pdbx_description
1 polymer ?
#
loop_
_entity_poly.entity_id
_entity_poly.type
_entity_poly.pdbx_seq_one_letter_code
_entity_poly.pdbx_strand_id
1 'polypeptide(L)'
;METKMVLKDESLWKRIQEFSLDAQGVDFPFSKKLAKEECWSLDFAKKAIEEYKKFVYLCCILPNGASPSKIVDKVWHMHLIYTQNYWEEFCPHILKRPLHHHPSKGGAREREKHYNWFEDTLLSYQKVFQQEAPEDIWKEFRKKSTIQTWLRKMVFFSPILILLFLFSCTEGGDFTGLLVTGVVFAIIFILGAIASIVGDNEVTDPNRKDKQNNDGGGSCGGSSCSGGGGCGGGCGGCGGCGG
;
A
#
# COMPACT_ATOMS: atom_id res chain seq x y z
N MET A 1 -4.60 -10.03 30.60
CA MET A 1 -3.50 -9.11 30.97
C MET A 1 -3.85 -7.75 30.41
N GLU A 2 -4.12 -6.76 31.25
CA GLU A 2 -4.33 -5.38 30.80
C GLU A 2 -2.96 -4.81 30.40
N THR A 3 -2.76 -4.58 29.11
CA THR A 3 -1.55 -3.94 28.59
C THR A 3 -1.58 -2.47 29.00
N LYS A 4 -0.77 -2.09 29.98
CA LYS A 4 -0.70 -0.72 30.48
C LYS A 4 0.07 0.14 29.46
N MET A 5 -0.66 0.86 28.60
CA MET A 5 -0.09 1.80 27.65
C MET A 5 0.64 2.94 28.38
N VAL A 6 1.73 3.46 27.81
CA VAL A 6 2.48 4.62 28.34
C VAL A 6 2.09 5.84 27.51
N LEU A 7 0.84 6.28 27.70
CA LEU A 7 0.28 7.41 26.97
C LEU A 7 0.86 8.72 27.53
N LYS A 8 1.45 9.54 26.67
CA LYS A 8 1.98 10.87 27.06
C LYS A 8 0.87 11.86 27.38
N ASP A 9 -0.26 11.74 26.69
CA ASP A 9 -1.48 12.52 26.88
C ASP A 9 -2.68 11.57 26.86
N GLU A 10 -3.17 11.18 28.04
CA GLU A 10 -4.31 10.27 28.20
C GLU A 10 -5.63 10.94 27.78
N SER A 11 -5.76 12.25 27.99
CA SER A 11 -6.97 13.00 27.67
C SER A 11 -7.19 13.06 26.16
N LEU A 12 -6.13 13.33 25.39
CA LEU A 12 -6.15 13.28 23.94
C LEU A 12 -6.50 11.87 23.44
N TRP A 13 -5.84 10.84 23.99
CA TRP A 13 -6.12 9.46 23.57
C TRP A 13 -7.57 9.08 23.80
N LYS A 14 -8.14 9.41 24.97
CA LYS A 14 -9.53 9.16 25.30
C LYS A 14 -10.48 9.79 24.29
N ARG A 15 -10.29 11.09 23.95
CA ARG A 15 -11.12 11.76 22.93
C ARG A 15 -11.02 11.10 21.55
N ILE A 16 -9.82 10.72 21.12
CA ILE A 16 -9.61 10.04 19.84
C ILE A 16 -10.29 8.66 19.82
N GLN A 17 -10.17 7.90 20.91
CA GLN A 17 -10.78 6.58 21.06
C GLN A 17 -12.31 6.64 21.01
N GLU A 18 -12.90 7.57 21.76
CA GLU A 18 -14.36 7.77 21.86
C GLU A 18 -14.97 8.33 20.56
N PHE A 19 -14.18 8.96 19.69
CA PHE A 19 -14.66 9.47 18.41
C PHE A 19 -15.03 8.32 17.45
N SER A 20 -16.28 8.32 16.99
CA SER A 20 -16.77 7.41 15.96
C SER A 20 -16.74 8.08 14.59
N LEU A 21 -16.07 7.46 13.63
CA LEU A 21 -16.17 7.85 12.22
C LEU A 21 -17.50 7.37 11.58
N ASP A 22 -18.12 6.35 12.18
CA ASP A 22 -19.40 5.85 11.73
C ASP A 22 -20.52 6.73 12.31
N ALA A 23 -21.22 7.44 11.42
CA ALA A 23 -22.44 8.14 11.76
C ALA A 23 -23.53 7.14 12.20
N GLN A 24 -24.31 7.49 13.20
CA GLN A 24 -25.42 6.66 13.67
C GLN A 24 -26.62 6.77 12.72
N GLY A 25 -27.37 5.67 12.58
CA GLY A 25 -28.63 5.67 11.82
C GLY A 25 -28.49 5.75 10.30
N VAL A 26 -27.29 5.56 9.74
CA VAL A 26 -27.07 5.51 8.29
C VAL A 26 -26.80 4.08 7.82
N ASP A 27 -27.34 3.73 6.65
CA ASP A 27 -27.20 2.38 6.08
C ASP A 27 -25.76 2.08 5.66
N PHE A 28 -25.03 3.11 5.23
CA PHE A 28 -23.71 3.03 4.65
C PHE A 28 -22.69 3.96 5.36
N PRO A 29 -22.28 3.62 6.60
CA PRO A 29 -21.34 4.42 7.37
C PRO A 29 -19.90 4.30 6.85
N PHE A 30 -19.00 5.10 7.41
CA PHE A 30 -17.60 5.21 7.00
C PHE A 30 -16.92 3.84 6.86
N SER A 31 -17.03 2.96 7.87
CA SER A 31 -16.41 1.64 7.87
C SER A 31 -16.92 0.74 6.74
N LYS A 32 -18.21 0.80 6.37
CA LYS A 32 -18.76 0.06 5.24
C LYS A 32 -18.29 0.64 3.90
N LYS A 33 -18.19 1.97 3.79
CA LYS A 33 -17.65 2.63 2.58
C LYS A 33 -16.19 2.27 2.37
N LEU A 34 -15.37 2.36 3.41
CA LEU A 34 -13.97 1.96 3.41
C LEU A 34 -13.81 0.51 2.95
N ALA A 35 -14.57 -0.40 3.56
CA ALA A 35 -14.53 -1.81 3.21
C ALA A 35 -14.90 -2.06 1.74
N LYS A 36 -15.88 -1.32 1.20
CA LYS A 36 -16.30 -1.45 -0.20
C LYS A 36 -15.25 -0.89 -1.16
N GLU A 37 -14.73 0.30 -0.91
CA GLU A 37 -13.77 0.97 -1.80
C GLU A 37 -12.42 0.26 -1.85
N GLU A 38 -11.95 -0.23 -0.71
CA GLU A 38 -10.68 -0.94 -0.60
C GLU A 38 -10.79 -2.45 -0.81
N CYS A 39 -12.00 -2.97 -1.06
CA CYS A 39 -12.29 -4.40 -1.18
C CYS A 39 -11.90 -5.23 0.07
N TRP A 40 -12.03 -4.63 1.25
CA TRP A 40 -11.71 -5.27 2.53
C TRP A 40 -12.92 -5.97 3.16
N SER A 41 -12.66 -6.88 4.11
CA SER A 41 -13.69 -7.29 5.05
C SER A 41 -14.06 -6.13 5.98
N LEU A 42 -15.30 -6.12 6.48
CA LEU A 42 -15.73 -5.08 7.41
C LEU A 42 -14.90 -5.12 8.70
N ASP A 43 -14.53 -6.32 9.15
CA ASP A 43 -13.69 -6.49 10.34
C ASP A 43 -12.28 -5.95 10.11
N PHE A 44 -11.70 -6.16 8.94
CA PHE A 44 -10.41 -5.59 8.59
C PHE A 44 -10.47 -4.06 8.51
N ALA A 45 -11.52 -3.50 7.89
CA ALA A 45 -11.73 -2.06 7.85
C ALA A 45 -11.82 -1.44 9.26
N LYS A 46 -12.51 -2.10 10.19
CA LYS A 46 -12.58 -1.68 11.60
C LYS A 46 -11.21 -1.74 12.28
N LYS A 47 -10.42 -2.81 12.07
CA LYS A 47 -9.05 -2.89 12.59
C LYS A 47 -8.17 -1.76 12.03
N ALA A 48 -8.25 -1.50 10.73
CA ALA A 48 -7.52 -0.41 10.09
C ALA A 48 -7.90 0.97 10.64
N ILE A 49 -9.18 1.19 10.97
CA ILE A 49 -9.65 2.41 11.64
C ILE A 49 -9.05 2.57 13.04
N GLU A 50 -8.94 1.50 13.82
CA GLU A 50 -8.31 1.57 15.14
C GLU A 50 -6.80 1.87 15.05
N GLU A 51 -6.10 1.31 14.07
CA GLU A 51 -4.69 1.65 13.81
C GLU A 51 -4.52 3.08 13.28
N TYR A 52 -5.49 3.59 12.51
CA TYR A 52 -5.55 5.00 12.11
C TYR A 52 -5.67 5.94 13.31
N LYS A 53 -6.51 5.61 14.30
CA LYS A 53 -6.60 6.38 15.55
C LYS A 53 -5.26 6.43 16.30
N LYS A 54 -4.55 5.30 16.39
CA LYS A 54 -3.21 5.23 16.99
C LYS A 54 -2.20 6.10 16.22
N PHE A 55 -2.23 6.05 14.90
CA PHE A 55 -1.41 6.90 14.05
C PHE A 55 -1.68 8.40 14.29
N VAL A 56 -2.95 8.82 14.34
CA VAL A 56 -3.32 10.22 14.65
C VAL A 56 -2.83 10.64 16.03
N TYR A 57 -2.90 9.75 17.02
CA TYR A 57 -2.33 10.02 18.33
C TYR A 57 -0.83 10.28 18.25
N LEU A 58 -0.07 9.43 17.56
CA LEU A 58 1.37 9.60 17.33
C LEU A 58 1.68 10.93 16.63
N CYS A 59 0.92 11.31 15.60
CA CYS A 59 1.03 12.62 14.95
C CYS A 59 0.98 13.78 15.94
N CYS A 60 0.14 13.68 16.96
CA CYS A 60 -0.09 14.75 17.91
C CYS A 60 0.96 14.82 19.04
N ILE A 61 1.59 13.70 19.39
CA ILE A 61 2.52 13.63 20.54
C ILE A 61 3.99 13.60 20.14
N LEU A 62 4.30 13.36 18.86
CA LEU A 62 5.65 13.34 18.34
C LEU A 62 6.02 14.72 17.77
N PRO A 63 7.23 15.24 18.03
CA PRO A 63 7.63 16.57 17.60
C PRO A 63 7.67 16.73 16.08
N ASN A 64 8.02 15.65 15.36
CA ASN A 64 8.08 15.61 13.89
C ASN A 64 6.86 14.90 13.28
N GLY A 65 5.84 14.61 14.10
CA GLY A 65 4.71 13.76 13.73
C GLY A 65 5.12 12.34 13.37
N ALA A 66 4.32 11.71 12.51
CA ALA A 66 4.42 10.29 12.16
C ALA A 66 4.18 10.06 10.66
N SER A 67 4.68 8.92 10.16
CA SER A 67 4.42 8.39 8.83
C SER A 67 3.51 7.15 8.94
N PRO A 68 2.36 7.11 8.24
CA PRO A 68 1.44 5.99 8.26
C PRO A 68 1.96 4.83 7.39
N SER A 69 1.46 3.63 7.63
CA SER A 69 1.55 2.55 6.64
C SER A 69 0.59 2.83 5.48
N LYS A 70 0.76 2.14 4.35
CA LYS A 70 -0.17 2.22 3.20
C LYS A 70 -1.64 1.99 3.58
N ILE A 71 -1.92 1.08 4.51
CA ILE A 71 -3.30 0.76 4.92
C ILE A 71 -3.86 1.88 5.78
N VAL A 72 -3.08 2.39 6.74
CA VAL A 72 -3.48 3.52 7.58
C VAL A 72 -3.67 4.79 6.75
N ASP A 73 -2.80 5.03 5.77
CA ASP A 73 -2.87 6.19 4.86
C ASP A 73 -4.15 6.17 4.01
N LYS A 74 -4.63 4.99 3.57
CA LYS A 74 -5.93 4.86 2.90
C LYS A 74 -7.10 5.30 3.80
N VAL A 75 -7.09 4.88 5.06
CA VAL A 75 -8.11 5.32 6.04
C VAL A 75 -8.05 6.83 6.23
N TRP A 76 -6.83 7.38 6.38
CA TRP A 76 -6.65 8.81 6.58
C TRP A 76 -7.09 9.62 5.36
N HIS A 77 -6.74 9.21 4.15
CA HIS A 77 -7.22 9.81 2.91
C HIS A 77 -8.74 9.81 2.82
N MET A 78 -9.39 8.70 3.16
CA MET A 78 -10.85 8.67 3.16
C MET A 78 -11.44 9.60 4.23
N HIS A 79 -10.81 9.73 5.40
CA HIS A 79 -11.28 10.68 6.42
C HIS A 79 -11.10 12.13 5.97
N LEU A 80 -10.01 12.48 5.28
CA LEU A 80 -9.76 13.83 4.76
C LEU A 80 -10.87 14.31 3.80
N ILE A 81 -11.45 13.41 3.00
CA ILE A 81 -12.55 13.76 2.08
C ILE A 81 -13.92 13.87 2.77
N TYR A 82 -14.06 13.39 4.01
CA TYR A 82 -15.22 13.67 4.87
C TYR A 82 -15.03 15.05 5.52
N THR A 83 -14.98 16.09 4.69
CA THR A 83 -14.42 17.40 5.05
C THR A 83 -15.05 18.02 6.30
N GLN A 84 -16.38 17.97 6.45
CA GLN A 84 -17.05 18.46 7.67
C GLN A 84 -16.63 17.64 8.90
N ASN A 85 -16.71 16.32 8.82
CA ASN A 85 -16.32 15.44 9.92
C ASN A 85 -14.83 15.60 10.29
N TYR A 86 -13.95 15.82 9.31
CA TYR A 86 -12.52 15.99 9.56
C TYR A 86 -12.14 17.39 10.07
N TRP A 87 -12.56 18.43 9.35
CA TRP A 87 -12.12 19.82 9.58
C TRP A 87 -12.98 20.58 10.58
N GLU A 88 -14.27 20.29 10.65
CA GLU A 88 -15.20 21.01 11.51
C GLU A 88 -15.45 20.26 12.83
N GLU A 89 -15.36 18.92 12.84
CA GLU A 89 -15.57 18.11 14.04
C GLU A 89 -14.25 17.57 14.63
N PHE A 90 -13.54 16.72 13.89
CA PHE A 90 -12.41 15.95 14.41
C PHE A 90 -11.23 16.84 14.81
N CYS A 91 -10.74 17.70 13.91
CA CYS A 91 -9.59 18.56 14.19
C CYS A 91 -9.83 19.55 15.35
N PRO A 92 -10.88 20.40 15.33
CA PRO A 92 -11.07 21.42 16.35
C PRO A 92 -11.60 20.87 17.69
N HIS A 93 -12.47 19.87 17.69
CA HIS A 93 -13.12 19.39 18.91
C HIS A 93 -12.43 18.18 19.54
N ILE A 94 -11.88 17.28 18.73
CA ILE A 94 -11.21 16.06 19.22
C ILE A 94 -9.71 16.30 19.39
N LEU A 95 -9.02 16.72 18.32
CA LEU A 95 -7.57 16.95 18.35
C LEU A 95 -7.18 18.29 18.99
N LYS A 96 -8.10 19.27 18.96
CA LYS A 96 -7.88 20.67 19.37
C LYS A 96 -6.72 21.34 18.63
N ARG A 97 -6.42 20.87 17.42
CA ARG A 97 -5.36 21.38 16.54
C ARG A 97 -5.64 20.91 15.11
N PRO A 98 -5.19 21.66 14.08
CA PRO A 98 -5.23 21.16 12.72
C PRO A 98 -4.24 20.01 12.53
N LEU A 99 -4.63 19.03 11.71
CA LEU A 99 -3.76 17.94 11.28
C LEU A 99 -3.74 17.93 9.75
N HIS A 100 -2.63 18.35 9.15
CA HIS A 100 -2.51 18.43 7.69
C HIS A 100 -1.79 17.20 7.14
N HIS A 101 -2.29 16.70 6.01
CA HIS A 101 -1.60 15.71 5.19
C HIS A 101 -0.60 16.41 4.27
N HIS A 102 0.63 15.88 4.22
CA HIS A 102 1.69 16.40 3.37
C HIS A 102 2.10 15.32 2.35
N PRO A 103 1.78 15.52 1.05
CA PRO A 103 2.18 14.59 0.01
C PRO A 103 3.70 14.50 -0.15
N SER A 104 4.18 13.30 -0.47
CA SER A 104 5.58 13.10 -0.85
C SER A 104 5.91 13.83 -2.16
N LYS A 105 7.09 14.44 -2.24
CA LYS A 105 7.63 15.03 -3.49
C LYS A 105 8.15 13.97 -4.48
N GLY A 106 8.19 12.70 -4.06
CA GLY A 106 8.71 11.61 -4.88
C GLY A 106 10.24 11.62 -5.05
N GLY A 107 10.75 10.60 -5.76
CA GLY A 107 12.19 10.43 -5.99
C GLY A 107 12.92 9.60 -4.93
N ALA A 108 14.18 9.25 -5.20
CA ALA A 108 14.94 8.32 -4.36
C ALA A 108 15.23 8.84 -2.95
N ARG A 109 15.62 10.12 -2.84
CA ARG A 109 15.89 10.77 -1.56
C ARG A 109 14.65 10.85 -0.68
N GLU A 110 13.50 11.19 -1.25
CA GLU A 110 12.25 11.26 -0.49
C GLU A 110 11.78 9.88 -0.03
N ARG A 111 12.02 8.82 -0.82
CA ARG A 111 11.75 7.44 -0.40
C ARG A 111 12.60 7.01 0.79
N GLU A 112 13.88 7.33 0.79
CA GLU A 112 14.78 7.01 1.91
C GLU A 112 14.38 7.77 3.18
N LYS A 113 14.10 9.07 3.05
CA LYS A 113 13.56 9.87 4.15
C LYS A 113 12.26 9.28 4.70
N HIS A 114 11.32 8.92 3.82
CA HIS A 114 10.05 8.33 4.23
C HIS A 114 10.27 6.98 4.93
N TYR A 115 11.19 6.15 4.42
CA TYR A 115 11.54 4.87 5.05
C TYR A 115 12.03 5.07 6.49
N ASN A 116 12.98 5.97 6.71
CA ASN A 116 13.49 6.27 8.06
C ASN A 116 12.38 6.83 8.97
N TRP A 117 11.53 7.72 8.45
CA TRP A 117 10.42 8.28 9.23
C TRP A 117 9.35 7.24 9.59
N PHE A 118 9.12 6.27 8.70
CA PHE A 118 8.23 5.15 8.96
C PHE A 118 8.78 4.22 10.04
N GLU A 119 10.07 3.87 9.99
CA GLU A 119 10.75 3.10 11.05
C GLU A 119 10.69 3.83 12.41
N ASP A 120 10.94 5.15 12.44
CA ASP A 120 10.79 5.97 13.65
C ASP A 120 9.35 5.95 14.20
N THR A 121 8.37 5.87 13.31
CA THR A 121 6.95 5.76 13.68
C THR A 121 6.68 4.41 14.35
N LEU A 122 7.17 3.30 13.80
CA LEU A 122 7.01 1.97 14.39
C LEU A 122 7.70 1.85 15.76
N LEU A 123 8.91 2.41 15.90
CA LEU A 123 9.61 2.47 17.18
C LEU A 123 8.82 3.29 18.22
N SER A 124 8.25 4.41 17.80
CA SER A 124 7.42 5.25 18.66
C SER A 124 6.10 4.56 19.04
N TYR A 125 5.47 3.87 18.09
CA TYR A 125 4.29 3.06 18.30
C TYR A 125 4.52 2.03 19.41
N GLN A 126 5.60 1.24 19.31
CA GLN A 126 5.93 0.22 20.30
C GLN A 126 6.15 0.82 21.69
N LYS A 127 6.87 1.95 21.77
CA LYS A 127 7.12 2.65 23.03
C LYS A 127 5.85 3.20 23.68
N VAL A 128 4.93 3.75 22.89
CA VAL A 128 3.72 4.40 23.40
C VAL A 128 2.66 3.38 23.79
N PHE A 129 2.39 2.43 22.90
CA PHE A 129 1.30 1.46 23.09
C PHE A 129 1.74 0.18 23.81
N GLN A 130 3.05 -0.01 24.03
CA GLN A 130 3.60 -1.21 24.67
C GLN A 130 3.19 -2.51 23.95
N GLN A 131 3.06 -2.43 22.63
CA GLN A 131 2.70 -3.55 21.75
C GLN A 131 3.37 -3.39 20.39
N GLU A 132 3.61 -4.49 19.71
CA GLU A 132 4.01 -4.45 18.31
C GLU A 132 2.83 -4.00 17.43
N ALA A 133 3.16 -3.29 16.35
CA ALA A 133 2.17 -2.86 15.37
C ALA A 133 1.71 -4.09 14.55
N PRO A 134 0.40 -4.31 14.36
CA PRO A 134 -0.09 -5.48 13.62
C PRO A 134 0.49 -5.56 12.22
N GLU A 135 1.16 -6.67 11.89
CA GLU A 135 1.86 -6.83 10.61
C GLU A 135 0.91 -6.71 9.40
N ASP A 136 -0.32 -7.21 9.52
CA ASP A 136 -1.33 -7.14 8.47
C ASP A 136 -1.73 -5.71 8.10
N ILE A 137 -1.50 -4.73 8.98
CA ILE A 137 -1.80 -3.31 8.76
C ILE A 137 -0.53 -2.49 8.53
N TRP A 138 0.55 -2.76 9.26
CA TRP A 138 1.73 -1.92 9.29
C TRP A 138 2.89 -2.43 8.43
N LYS A 139 2.86 -3.67 7.93
CA LYS A 139 3.98 -4.18 7.12
C LYS A 139 3.91 -3.64 5.69
N GLU A 140 4.96 -2.94 5.27
CA GLU A 140 5.09 -2.54 3.87
C GLU A 140 5.74 -3.65 3.04
N PHE A 141 4.97 -4.27 2.14
CA PHE A 141 5.55 -5.13 1.12
C PHE A 141 6.30 -4.27 0.10
N ARG A 142 7.64 -4.34 0.12
CA ARG A 142 8.46 -3.85 -1.00
C ARG A 142 8.15 -4.71 -2.20
N LYS A 143 7.39 -4.18 -3.18
CA LYS A 143 7.36 -4.74 -4.53
C LYS A 143 8.80 -4.73 -5.03
N LYS A 144 9.42 -5.91 -5.14
CA LYS A 144 10.69 -6.04 -5.85
C LYS A 144 10.45 -5.53 -7.27
N SER A 145 11.33 -4.66 -7.75
CA SER A 145 11.23 -4.12 -9.11
C SER A 145 11.19 -5.28 -10.11
N THR A 146 10.09 -5.40 -10.85
CA THR A 146 9.88 -6.41 -11.90
C THR A 146 11.01 -6.40 -12.93
N ILE A 147 11.61 -5.22 -13.18
CA ILE A 147 12.74 -5.06 -14.09
C ILE A 147 14.00 -5.75 -13.54
N GLN A 148 14.23 -5.70 -12.22
CA GLN A 148 15.40 -6.32 -11.61
C GLN A 148 15.29 -7.85 -11.59
N THR A 149 14.10 -8.40 -11.39
CA THR A 149 13.83 -9.84 -11.51
C THR A 149 13.86 -10.32 -12.95
N TRP A 150 13.33 -9.54 -13.89
CA TRP A 150 13.41 -9.84 -15.33
C TRP A 150 14.84 -9.86 -15.85
N LEU A 151 15.65 -8.83 -15.55
CA LEU A 151 17.07 -8.79 -15.93
C LEU A 151 17.86 -9.98 -15.34
N ARG A 152 17.58 -10.35 -14.09
CA ARG A 152 18.24 -11.49 -13.42
C ARG A 152 17.87 -12.83 -14.04
N LYS A 153 16.62 -13.00 -14.50
CA LYS A 153 16.17 -14.19 -15.26
C LYS A 153 16.81 -14.22 -16.65
N MET A 154 16.89 -13.08 -17.35
CA MET A 154 17.53 -13.01 -18.68
C MET A 154 19.03 -13.34 -18.64
N VAL A 155 19.76 -12.88 -17.63
CA VAL A 155 21.18 -13.26 -17.42
C VAL A 155 21.33 -14.76 -17.18
N PHE A 156 20.34 -15.41 -16.57
CA PHE A 156 20.35 -16.86 -16.34
C PHE A 156 20.14 -17.68 -17.62
N PHE A 157 19.42 -17.13 -18.61
CA PHE A 157 19.25 -17.75 -19.94
C PHE A 157 20.37 -17.40 -20.93
N SER A 158 21.24 -16.45 -20.58
CA SER A 158 22.38 -16.02 -21.40
C SER A 158 23.33 -17.15 -21.83
N PRO A 159 23.68 -18.16 -20.99
CA PRO A 159 24.59 -19.24 -21.39
C PRO A 159 24.01 -20.13 -22.49
N ILE A 160 22.69 -20.37 -22.48
CA ILE A 160 22.00 -21.19 -23.48
C ILE A 160 21.97 -20.46 -24.83
N LEU A 161 21.74 -19.15 -24.81
CA LEU A 161 21.83 -18.28 -25.98
C LEU A 161 23.23 -18.25 -26.59
N ILE A 162 24.27 -18.15 -25.76
CA ILE A 162 25.67 -18.17 -26.18
C ILE A 162 26.03 -19.54 -26.77
N LEU A 163 25.61 -20.64 -26.14
CA LEU A 163 25.86 -22.00 -26.63
C LEU A 163 25.22 -22.26 -28.00
N LEU A 164 23.99 -21.80 -28.22
CA LEU A 164 23.30 -21.88 -29.51
C LEU A 164 23.97 -21.02 -30.60
N PHE A 165 24.46 -19.83 -30.23
CA PHE A 165 25.20 -18.97 -31.15
C PHE A 165 26.54 -19.60 -31.56
N LEU A 166 27.27 -20.18 -30.60
CA LEU A 166 28.51 -20.91 -30.86
C LEU A 166 28.28 -22.14 -31.74
N PHE A 167 27.15 -22.84 -31.60
CA PHE A 167 26.78 -23.97 -32.46
C PHE A 167 26.50 -23.54 -33.92
N SER A 168 25.97 -22.32 -34.13
CA SER A 168 25.80 -21.74 -35.47
C SER A 168 27.13 -21.29 -36.11
N CYS A 169 28.18 -21.13 -35.32
CA CYS A 169 29.54 -20.81 -35.81
C CYS A 169 30.38 -22.07 -36.11
N THR A 170 29.89 -23.28 -35.82
CA THR A 170 30.55 -24.52 -36.22
C THR A 170 30.12 -24.88 -37.64
N GLU A 171 31.10 -25.05 -38.53
CA GLU A 171 30.97 -25.05 -39.99
C GLU A 171 29.88 -25.98 -40.55
N GLY A 172 28.91 -25.37 -41.21
CA GLY A 172 27.85 -26.02 -41.99
C GLY A 172 27.00 -24.94 -42.67
N GLY A 173 27.53 -24.36 -43.74
CA GLY A 173 27.07 -23.13 -44.40
C GLY A 173 25.73 -23.21 -45.15
N ASP A 174 24.67 -23.70 -44.51
CA ASP A 174 23.33 -23.64 -45.08
C ASP A 174 22.51 -22.52 -44.43
N PHE A 175 22.08 -21.56 -45.25
CA PHE A 175 21.18 -20.45 -44.91
C PHE A 175 19.96 -20.88 -44.07
N THR A 176 19.52 -22.13 -44.24
CA THR A 176 18.47 -22.80 -43.46
C THR A 176 18.79 -22.86 -41.96
N GLY A 177 20.04 -23.11 -41.56
CA GLY A 177 20.45 -23.21 -40.15
C GLY A 177 20.35 -21.87 -39.41
N LEU A 178 20.70 -20.77 -40.09
CA LEU A 178 20.55 -19.41 -39.54
C LEU A 178 19.08 -19.05 -39.34
N LEU A 179 18.22 -19.41 -40.29
CA LEU A 179 16.77 -19.13 -40.24
C LEU A 179 16.09 -19.94 -39.13
N VAL A 180 16.40 -21.23 -39.00
CA VAL A 180 15.89 -22.08 -37.91
C VAL A 180 16.33 -21.55 -36.55
N THR A 181 17.60 -21.17 -36.42
CA THR A 181 18.12 -20.62 -35.16
C THR A 181 17.44 -19.29 -34.80
N GLY A 182 17.25 -18.39 -35.77
CA GLY A 182 16.51 -17.14 -35.58
C GLY A 182 15.05 -17.36 -35.16
N VAL A 183 14.37 -18.35 -35.74
CA VAL A 183 12.98 -18.70 -35.37
C VAL A 183 12.91 -19.27 -33.97
N VAL A 184 13.84 -20.16 -33.58
CA VAL A 184 13.90 -20.71 -32.22
C VAL A 184 14.15 -19.59 -31.20
N PHE A 185 15.04 -18.63 -31.50
CA PHE A 185 15.25 -17.47 -30.63
C PHE A 185 14.01 -16.59 -30.50
N ALA A 186 13.30 -16.32 -31.60
CA ALA A 186 12.06 -15.56 -31.56
C ALA A 186 10.99 -16.25 -30.71
N ILE A 187 10.84 -17.58 -30.82
CA ILE A 187 9.89 -18.36 -30.04
C ILE A 187 10.25 -18.33 -28.55
N ILE A 188 11.52 -18.54 -28.18
CA ILE A 188 11.96 -18.47 -26.78
C ILE A 188 11.73 -17.08 -26.19
N PHE A 189 12.01 -16.02 -26.96
CA PHE A 189 11.78 -14.64 -26.53
C PHE A 189 10.29 -14.35 -26.31
N ILE A 190 9.42 -14.78 -27.23
CA ILE A 190 7.97 -14.62 -27.12
C ILE A 190 7.43 -15.40 -25.91
N LEU A 191 7.83 -16.65 -25.73
CA LEU A 191 7.41 -17.47 -24.59
C LEU A 191 7.88 -16.88 -23.26
N GLY A 192 9.10 -16.35 -23.20
CA GLY A 192 9.63 -15.65 -22.03
C GLY A 192 8.88 -14.34 -21.71
N ALA A 193 8.49 -13.58 -22.74
CA ALA A 193 7.68 -12.38 -22.59
C ALA A 193 6.26 -12.71 -22.07
N ILE A 194 5.62 -13.75 -22.61
CA ILE A 194 4.29 -14.20 -22.18
C ILE A 194 4.34 -14.72 -20.74
N ALA A 195 5.31 -15.58 -20.39
CA ALA A 195 5.46 -16.10 -19.04
C ALA A 195 5.71 -14.99 -18.00
N SER A 196 6.36 -13.89 -18.39
CA SER A 196 6.57 -12.73 -17.53
C SER A 196 5.28 -11.92 -17.30
N ILE A 197 4.39 -11.85 -18.30
CA ILE A 197 3.09 -11.18 -18.17
C ILE A 197 2.12 -12.02 -17.31
N VAL A 198 2.18 -13.34 -17.44
CA VAL A 198 1.26 -14.26 -16.75
C VAL A 198 1.68 -14.54 -15.29
N GLY A 199 2.99 -14.58 -15.00
CA GLY A 199 3.51 -14.93 -13.67
C GLY A 199 3.42 -13.84 -12.59
N ASP A 200 3.02 -12.62 -12.94
CA ASP A 200 3.08 -11.45 -12.03
C ASP A 200 1.73 -11.10 -11.36
N ASN A 201 0.68 -11.92 -11.55
CA ASN A 201 -0.63 -11.66 -10.97
C ASN A 201 -0.81 -12.12 -9.51
N GLU A 202 0.19 -12.76 -8.90
CA GLU A 202 0.11 -13.21 -7.50
C GLU A 202 0.84 -12.24 -6.55
N VAL A 203 0.22 -11.08 -6.32
CA VAL A 203 0.28 -10.44 -5.00
C VAL A 203 -1.15 -10.35 -4.52
N THR A 204 -1.66 -11.48 -4.08
CA THR A 204 -2.91 -11.57 -3.32
C THR A 204 -2.66 -10.86 -2.00
N ASP A 205 -3.25 -9.67 -1.85
CA ASP A 205 -3.48 -9.09 -0.53
C ASP A 205 -4.33 -10.13 0.24
N PRO A 206 -3.79 -10.75 1.30
CA PRO A 206 -4.48 -11.84 2.00
C PRO A 206 -5.79 -11.39 2.64
N ASN A 207 -6.04 -10.08 2.74
CA ASN A 207 -7.26 -9.49 3.28
C ASN A 207 -8.30 -9.10 2.21
N ARG A 208 -7.98 -9.29 0.93
CA ARG A 208 -8.96 -9.13 -0.17
C ARG A 208 -9.89 -10.33 -0.13
N LYS A 209 -11.19 -10.09 0.05
CA LYS A 209 -12.20 -11.16 0.10
C LYS A 209 -12.08 -12.08 -1.13
N ASP A 210 -11.81 -13.35 -0.90
CA ASP A 210 -12.11 -14.39 -1.88
C ASP A 210 -13.62 -14.41 -2.10
N LYS A 211 -14.04 -14.22 -3.35
CA LYS A 211 -15.43 -14.41 -3.76
C LYS A 211 -15.76 -15.90 -3.63
N GLN A 212 -16.17 -16.33 -2.44
CA GLN A 212 -16.96 -17.55 -2.30
C GLN A 212 -18.43 -17.22 -2.55
N ASN A 213 -18.99 -17.94 -3.50
CA ASN A 213 -20.35 -17.85 -3.99
C ASN A 213 -21.37 -17.87 -2.85
N ASN A 214 -22.22 -16.85 -2.80
CA ASN A 214 -23.63 -17.04 -2.51
C ASN A 214 -24.43 -15.95 -3.21
N ASP A 215 -25.46 -16.40 -3.94
CA ASP A 215 -26.26 -15.62 -4.87
C ASP A 215 -27.03 -14.49 -4.18
N GLY A 216 -27.03 -13.32 -4.82
CA GLY A 216 -27.78 -12.14 -4.40
C GLY A 216 -27.33 -10.92 -5.19
N GLY A 217 -28.02 -10.67 -6.31
CA GLY A 217 -27.62 -9.72 -7.35
C GLY A 217 -27.28 -8.31 -6.87
N GLY A 218 -26.22 -7.76 -7.46
CA GLY A 218 -25.81 -6.37 -7.33
C GLY A 218 -24.84 -6.03 -8.44
N SER A 219 -25.42 -5.72 -9.61
CA SER A 219 -24.72 -5.27 -10.81
C SER A 219 -23.69 -4.17 -10.47
N CYS A 220 -22.42 -4.46 -10.68
CA CYS A 220 -21.35 -3.47 -10.61
C CYS A 220 -21.35 -2.64 -11.90
N GLY A 221 -22.28 -1.70 -11.99
CA GLY A 221 -22.39 -0.71 -13.06
C GLY A 221 -22.51 0.69 -12.46
N GLY A 222 -21.43 1.20 -11.90
CA GLY A 222 -21.32 2.58 -11.42
C GLY A 222 -20.37 3.36 -12.33
N SER A 223 -20.90 3.93 -13.40
CA SER A 223 -20.21 4.90 -14.24
C SER A 223 -19.87 6.13 -13.40
N SER A 224 -18.64 6.23 -12.93
CA SER A 224 -18.08 7.48 -12.42
C SER A 224 -16.92 7.87 -13.34
N CYS A 225 -17.21 8.81 -14.22
CA CYS A 225 -16.22 9.56 -14.96
C CYS A 225 -15.36 10.35 -13.97
N SER A 226 -14.12 9.91 -13.79
CA SER A 226 -13.02 10.74 -13.29
C SER A 226 -11.78 10.27 -14.01
N GLY A 227 -11.37 11.06 -14.99
CA GLY A 227 -10.25 10.75 -15.85
C GLY A 227 -8.93 10.70 -15.08
N GLY A 228 -8.05 9.83 -15.56
CA GLY A 228 -6.63 10.11 -15.65
C GLY A 228 -5.77 9.84 -14.43
N GLY A 229 -4.90 8.84 -14.57
CA GLY A 229 -3.62 8.79 -13.88
C GLY A 229 -3.54 7.73 -12.79
N GLY A 230 -2.80 6.64 -13.07
CA GLY A 230 -2.28 5.79 -12.01
C GLY A 230 -1.39 6.61 -11.09
N CYS A 231 -1.93 6.99 -9.93
CA CYS A 231 -1.19 7.69 -8.89
C CYS A 231 -0.15 6.71 -8.35
N GLY A 232 1.13 6.99 -8.59
CA GLY A 232 2.20 6.41 -7.79
C GLY A 232 2.02 6.89 -6.36
N GLY A 233 1.29 6.11 -5.55
CA GLY A 233 0.97 6.43 -4.16
C GLY A 233 2.25 6.52 -3.33
N GLY A 234 2.79 7.72 -3.24
CA GLY A 234 3.75 8.07 -2.20
C GLY A 234 2.96 8.26 -0.91
N CYS A 235 3.23 7.43 0.09
CA CYS A 235 2.71 7.62 1.43
C CYS A 235 3.11 9.02 1.93
N GLY A 236 2.12 9.79 2.38
CA GLY A 236 2.30 11.12 2.98
C GLY A 236 2.26 11.02 4.50
N GLY A 237 2.71 12.06 5.20
CA GLY A 237 2.77 12.08 6.66
C GLY A 237 2.23 13.37 7.28
N CYS A 238 2.09 13.37 8.60
CA CYS A 238 1.64 14.51 9.39
C CYS A 238 2.86 15.26 9.97
N GLY A 239 3.66 15.90 9.11
CA GLY A 239 4.89 16.59 9.54
C GLY A 239 4.87 18.04 9.08
N GLY A 240 4.48 18.95 9.97
CA GLY A 240 4.66 20.39 9.74
C GLY A 240 6.13 20.75 9.95
N CYS A 241 6.71 21.47 8.99
CA CYS A 241 7.89 22.29 9.24
C CYS A 241 7.50 23.28 10.34
N GLY A 242 7.84 22.99 11.60
CA GLY A 242 7.63 23.91 12.70
C GLY A 242 8.79 24.89 12.77
N GLY A 243 8.49 26.19 12.67
CA GLY A 243 9.31 27.30 13.15
C GLY A 243 10.46 27.73 12.25
#